data_AF-A0A6L9J3J3-F1
#
_entry.id   AF-A0A6L9J3J3-F1
#
_cell.length_a   1.000
_cell.length_b   1.000
_cell.length_c   1.000
_cell.angle_alpha   90.00
_cell.angle_beta   90.00
_cell.angle_gamma   90.00
#
_symmetry.space_group_name_H-M   'P 1'
#
loop_
_entity.id
_entity.type
_entity.pdbx_description
1 polymer ?
#
loop_
_entity_poly.entity_id
_entity_poly.type
_entity_poly.pdbx_seq_one_letter_code
_entity_poly.pdbx_strand_id
1 'polypeptide(L)'
;MIESRIFRLARRLNPKLNELDGQRQMIAFLQMVPVMVTGIPALIALVWLVLATDLGVFADNPVVFGILAFAMVLSDQRSFTFFIATKDGQDLPTTGSLSGIVMWSAALIYGPSALWLSVVPVTLRMVQAGRELRRLNDNVFWQPLSQLTQLLGGETIVSLMGLALFRALGGSYPLSGFAADDLYPAILATGFTIVGTMISLYPLVGVLNAYIGSVDKASTRRWWRFVWLMMILITPFSILGALTYSEGNTGLFLFYVVGIVLGNFLTYYLSETNIRSRQRTREMTQLEALGEAILQGPPDSSALPELLTTYVAQMYPNYHCEVRLFPREQPPVPDFHLVNVSGIRTVTDDFWQRVIEHADPYFVEPNYTPPDMQGVYGDLLVVRILDANPDLDANPQTEESPACLGAITMLRHRAARTLDALPALQTLASQIASAIRRAQVHAETLAHQKVAQELAFA
;
A
#
# COMPACT_ATOMS: atom_id res chain seq x y z
N MET A 1 22.23 21.30 -2.51
CA MET A 1 22.67 21.97 -1.26
C MET A 1 21.62 21.94 -0.14
N ILE A 2 20.33 22.14 -0.43
CA ILE A 2 19.24 22.02 0.56
C ILE A 2 19.12 20.59 1.10
N GLU A 3 19.23 19.60 0.21
CA GLU A 3 19.17 18.17 0.53
C GLU A 3 20.21 17.73 1.56
N SER A 4 21.46 18.18 1.43
CA SER A 4 22.52 17.86 2.41
C SER A 4 22.32 18.54 3.76
N ARG A 5 21.49 19.58 3.86
CA ARG A 5 21.12 20.20 5.14
C ARG A 5 19.96 19.45 5.81
N ILE A 6 18.91 19.12 5.06
CA ILE A 6 17.75 18.37 5.57
C ILE A 6 18.19 16.98 6.04
N PHE A 7 19.02 16.28 5.25
CA PHE A 7 19.53 14.96 5.63
C PHE A 7 20.44 15.00 6.87
N ARG A 8 21.27 16.05 7.01
CA ARG A 8 22.05 16.26 8.25
C ARG A 8 21.17 16.50 9.46
N LEU A 9 20.10 17.28 9.30
CA LEU A 9 19.13 17.51 10.38
C LEU A 9 18.40 16.21 10.75
N ALA A 10 18.03 15.39 9.75
CA ALA A 10 17.42 14.09 9.95
C ALA A 10 18.31 13.16 10.78
N ARG A 11 19.60 13.06 10.42
CA ARG A 11 20.58 12.27 11.20
C ARG A 11 20.74 12.76 12.63
N ARG A 12 20.59 14.07 12.87
CA ARG A 12 20.65 14.63 14.23
C ARG A 12 19.41 14.28 15.05
N LEU A 13 18.24 14.27 14.43
CA LEU A 13 16.96 13.95 15.10
C LEU A 13 16.76 12.44 15.27
N ASN A 14 17.30 11.62 14.37
CA ASN A 14 17.25 10.16 14.45
C ASN A 14 18.63 9.56 14.09
N PRO A 15 19.53 9.40 15.07
CA PRO A 15 20.87 8.85 14.85
C PRO A 15 20.86 7.44 14.23
N LYS A 16 19.82 6.64 14.50
CA LYS A 16 19.67 5.28 13.96
C LYS A 16 19.52 5.25 12.43
N LEU A 17 19.24 6.39 11.78
CA LEU A 17 19.24 6.48 10.31
C LEU A 17 20.55 5.97 9.68
N ASN A 18 21.69 6.09 10.38
CA ASN A 18 22.98 5.60 9.87
C ASN A 18 23.14 4.08 9.96
N GLU A 19 22.34 3.42 10.80
CA GLU A 19 22.38 1.97 11.03
C GLU A 19 21.46 1.23 10.04
N LEU A 20 20.55 1.95 9.36
CA LEU A 20 19.62 1.39 8.40
C LEU A 20 20.27 1.23 7.02
N ASP A 21 19.94 0.13 6.34
CA ASP A 21 20.33 -0.14 4.96
C ASP A 21 19.55 0.71 3.96
N GLY A 22 20.05 0.83 2.73
CA GLY A 22 19.66 1.84 1.73
C GLY A 22 18.16 2.16 1.67
N GLN A 23 17.31 1.15 1.44
CA GLN A 23 15.87 1.35 1.32
C GLN A 23 15.19 1.71 2.65
N ARG A 24 15.60 1.12 3.78
CA ARG A 24 15.03 1.46 5.10
C ARG A 24 15.46 2.84 5.55
N GLN A 25 16.71 3.23 5.29
CA GLN A 25 17.20 4.58 5.52
C GLN A 25 16.40 5.59 4.69
N MET A 26 16.12 5.27 3.42
CA MET A 26 15.29 6.09 2.55
C MET A 26 13.88 6.26 3.11
N ILE A 27 13.19 5.18 3.45
CA ILE A 27 11.82 5.22 3.96
C ILE A 27 11.77 6.03 5.27
N ALA A 28 12.68 5.76 6.20
CA ALA A 28 12.77 6.49 7.47
C ALA A 28 13.06 7.98 7.25
N PHE A 29 13.95 8.32 6.30
CA PHE A 29 14.22 9.71 5.95
C PHE A 29 12.98 10.40 5.36
N LEU A 30 12.29 9.77 4.41
CA LEU A 30 11.08 10.30 3.80
C LEU A 30 9.95 10.53 4.80
N GLN A 31 9.85 9.71 5.86
CA GLN A 31 8.90 9.92 6.96
C GLN A 31 9.27 11.14 7.83
N MET A 32 10.55 11.48 7.95
CA MET A 32 10.98 12.63 8.76
C MET A 32 10.86 13.97 8.02
N VAL A 33 10.97 13.98 6.69
CA VAL A 33 10.92 15.19 5.87
C VAL A 33 9.66 16.03 6.12
N PRO A 34 8.44 15.47 6.12
CA PRO A 34 7.26 16.26 6.40
C PRO A 34 7.26 16.88 7.79
N VAL A 35 7.75 16.18 8.82
CA VAL A 35 7.87 16.73 10.18
C VAL A 35 8.77 17.97 10.19
N MET A 36 9.87 17.95 9.43
CA MET A 36 10.79 19.08 9.35
C MET A 36 10.22 20.27 8.57
N VAL A 37 9.49 20.00 7.49
CA VAL A 37 8.96 21.03 6.60
C VAL A 37 7.70 21.66 7.18
N THR A 38 6.78 20.84 7.69
CA THR A 38 5.45 21.28 8.13
C THR A 38 5.30 21.32 9.65
N GLY A 39 6.31 20.96 10.44
CA GLY A 39 6.23 20.95 11.90
C GLY A 39 5.96 22.31 12.55
N ILE A 40 6.65 23.37 12.12
CA ILE A 40 6.39 24.74 12.62
C ILE A 40 5.00 25.22 12.17
N PRO A 41 4.63 25.14 10.88
CA PRO A 41 3.26 25.41 10.44
C PRO A 41 2.20 24.61 11.21
N ALA A 42 2.47 23.35 11.56
CA ALA A 42 1.55 22.51 12.31
C ALA A 42 1.30 23.03 13.73
N LEU A 43 2.33 23.51 14.43
CA LEU A 43 2.18 24.14 15.74
C LEU A 43 1.37 25.44 15.66
N ILE A 44 1.65 26.27 14.65
CA ILE A 44 0.90 27.51 14.41
C ILE A 44 -0.57 27.18 14.12
N ALA A 45 -0.83 26.20 13.26
CA ALA A 45 -2.17 25.74 12.91
C ALA A 45 -2.94 25.24 14.12
N LEU A 46 -2.29 24.45 14.98
CA LEU A 46 -2.93 23.91 16.18
C LEU A 46 -3.30 25.02 17.17
N VAL A 47 -2.39 25.94 17.45
CA VAL A 47 -2.66 27.09 18.33
C VAL A 47 -3.77 27.96 17.76
N TRP A 48 -3.71 28.28 16.47
CA TRP A 48 -4.74 29.09 15.81
C TRP A 48 -6.10 28.37 15.81
N LEU A 49 -6.13 27.06 15.51
CA LEU A 49 -7.36 26.28 15.56
C LEU A 49 -7.98 26.33 16.95
N VAL A 50 -7.21 26.07 18.00
CA VAL A 50 -7.69 26.14 19.40
C VAL A 50 -8.28 27.51 19.72
N LEU A 51 -7.59 28.59 19.35
CA LEU A 51 -8.06 29.97 19.61
C LEU A 51 -9.31 30.35 18.80
N ALA A 52 -9.47 29.80 17.60
CA ALA A 52 -10.60 30.06 16.72
C ALA A 52 -11.79 29.11 16.95
N THR A 53 -11.65 28.14 17.86
CA THR A 53 -12.69 27.14 18.12
C THR A 53 -13.76 27.69 19.04
N ASP A 54 -15.00 27.68 18.56
CA ASP A 54 -16.18 27.85 19.38
C ASP A 54 -16.69 26.47 19.84
N LEU A 55 -16.66 26.23 21.16
CA LEU A 55 -17.13 24.99 21.76
C LEU A 55 -18.65 24.88 21.78
N GLY A 56 -19.38 26.01 21.72
CA GLY A 56 -20.84 26.03 21.66
C GLY A 56 -21.36 25.28 20.44
N VAL A 57 -20.68 25.43 19.31
CA VAL A 57 -21.02 24.74 18.05
C VAL A 57 -21.10 23.22 18.19
N PHE A 58 -20.19 22.61 18.97
CA PHE A 58 -20.21 21.16 19.24
C PHE A 58 -21.33 20.77 20.21
N ALA A 59 -21.55 21.59 21.24
CA ALA A 59 -22.59 21.35 22.24
C ALA A 59 -24.00 21.45 21.62
N ASP A 60 -24.18 22.35 20.65
CA ASP A 60 -25.46 22.57 19.98
C ASP A 60 -25.74 21.52 18.89
N ASN A 61 -24.70 20.91 18.30
CA ASN A 61 -24.83 20.01 17.15
C ASN A 61 -24.13 18.64 17.33
N PRO A 62 -24.21 17.96 18.49
CA PRO A 62 -23.38 16.78 18.76
C PRO A 62 -23.67 15.62 17.82
N VAL A 63 -24.94 15.43 17.44
CA VAL A 63 -25.37 14.37 16.52
C VAL A 63 -24.79 14.60 15.12
N VAL A 64 -24.84 15.83 14.62
CA VAL A 64 -24.32 16.15 13.28
C VAL A 64 -22.82 15.94 13.22
N PHE A 65 -22.08 16.44 14.21
CA PHE A 65 -20.64 16.22 14.31
C PHE A 65 -20.28 14.73 14.45
N GLY A 66 -21.07 13.95 15.20
CA GLY A 66 -20.89 12.50 15.29
C GLY A 66 -21.04 11.80 13.93
N ILE A 67 -22.07 12.17 13.15
CA ILE A 67 -22.30 11.62 11.81
C ILE A 67 -21.19 12.05 10.84
N LEU A 68 -20.79 13.32 10.86
CA LEU A 68 -19.71 13.83 10.01
C LEU A 68 -18.36 13.15 10.33
N ALA A 69 -18.04 12.99 11.62
CA ALA A 69 -16.85 12.28 12.05
C ALA A 69 -16.88 10.82 11.57
N PHE A 70 -18.01 10.14 11.72
CA PHE A 70 -18.19 8.78 11.22
C PHE A 70 -18.03 8.70 9.70
N ALA A 71 -18.67 9.61 8.95
CA ALA A 71 -18.56 9.69 7.50
C ALA A 71 -17.11 9.89 7.04
N MET A 72 -16.38 10.82 7.68
CA MET A 72 -14.96 11.06 7.37
C MET A 72 -14.10 9.84 7.68
N VAL A 73 -14.25 9.22 8.86
CA VAL A 73 -13.51 7.99 9.20
C VAL A 73 -13.78 6.89 8.18
N LEU A 74 -15.05 6.71 7.79
CA LEU A 74 -15.46 5.69 6.84
C LEU A 74 -14.88 5.94 5.44
N SER A 75 -14.89 7.20 4.97
CA SER A 75 -14.28 7.58 3.69
C SER A 75 -12.76 7.45 3.69
N ASP A 76 -12.10 7.85 4.77
CA ASP A 76 -10.63 7.76 4.90
C ASP A 76 -10.14 6.31 4.99
N GLN A 77 -10.88 5.42 5.65
CA GLN A 77 -10.56 3.98 5.70
C GLN A 77 -10.67 3.31 4.33
N ARG A 78 -11.37 3.92 3.39
CA ARG A 78 -11.63 3.41 2.03
C ARG A 78 -11.17 4.43 1.00
N SER A 79 -9.92 4.88 1.12
CA SER A 79 -9.30 5.74 0.11
C SER A 79 -9.12 4.99 -1.20
N PHE A 80 -9.49 5.61 -2.32
CA PHE A 80 -9.22 5.06 -3.64
C PHE A 80 -7.77 5.33 -4.04
N THR A 81 -7.18 4.42 -4.80
CA THR A 81 -5.79 4.54 -5.28
C THR A 81 -5.78 4.74 -6.79
N PHE A 82 -4.94 5.62 -7.26
CA PHE A 82 -4.63 5.79 -8.67
C PHE A 82 -3.13 5.69 -8.88
N PHE A 83 -2.74 5.30 -10.09
CA PHE A 83 -1.35 5.04 -10.43
C PHE A 83 -0.82 6.11 -11.36
N ILE A 84 0.36 6.63 -11.05
CA ILE A 84 1.09 7.50 -11.96
C ILE A 84 2.26 6.71 -12.54
N ALA A 85 2.25 6.59 -13.87
CA ALA A 85 3.33 5.94 -14.59
C ALA A 85 4.65 6.72 -14.44
N THR A 86 5.66 6.07 -13.87
CA THR A 86 7.04 6.59 -13.85
C THR A 86 7.83 6.08 -15.06
N LYS A 87 9.08 6.56 -15.19
CA LYS A 87 9.93 6.29 -16.37
C LYS A 87 10.31 4.81 -16.50
N ASP A 88 10.43 4.11 -15.37
CA ASP A 88 10.96 2.74 -15.33
C ASP A 88 9.85 1.68 -15.28
N GLY A 89 8.63 2.04 -15.70
CA GLY A 89 7.46 1.14 -15.64
C GLY A 89 6.95 0.89 -14.22
N GLN A 90 7.57 1.49 -13.20
CA GLN A 90 7.06 1.48 -11.83
C GLN A 90 5.91 2.48 -11.71
N ASP A 91 4.75 2.00 -11.26
CA ASP A 91 3.62 2.88 -10.99
C ASP A 91 3.70 3.38 -9.55
N LEU A 92 3.68 4.69 -9.34
CA LEU A 92 3.56 5.25 -8.00
C LEU A 92 2.10 5.25 -7.58
N PRO A 93 1.70 4.48 -6.56
CA PRO A 93 0.35 4.55 -6.03
C PRO A 93 0.18 5.89 -5.31
N THR A 94 -0.90 6.59 -5.60
CA THR A 94 -1.33 7.76 -4.84
C THR A 94 -2.76 7.52 -4.39
N THR A 95 -3.03 7.79 -3.11
CA THR A 95 -4.33 7.60 -2.48
C THR A 95 -5.09 8.92 -2.41
N GLY A 96 -6.40 8.88 -2.59
CA GLY A 96 -7.30 10.01 -2.40
C GLY A 96 -8.59 9.59 -1.71
N SER A 97 -9.29 10.56 -1.13
CA SER A 97 -10.63 10.38 -0.55
C SER A 97 -11.49 11.61 -0.87
N LEU A 98 -12.81 11.42 -0.80
CA LEU A 98 -13.77 12.53 -0.93
C LEU A 98 -14.12 13.19 0.41
N SER A 99 -13.46 12.79 1.52
CA SER A 99 -13.71 13.35 2.85
C SER A 99 -13.39 14.84 2.94
N GLY A 100 -12.48 15.34 2.09
CA GLY A 100 -12.20 16.77 1.95
C GLY A 100 -13.42 17.60 1.57
N ILE A 101 -14.36 17.05 0.78
CA ILE A 101 -15.63 17.73 0.44
C ILE A 101 -16.46 17.91 1.72
N VAL A 102 -16.61 16.85 2.51
CA VAL A 102 -17.40 16.85 3.75
C VAL A 102 -16.79 17.81 4.76
N MET A 103 -15.47 17.75 4.95
CA MET A 103 -14.73 18.64 5.85
C MET A 103 -14.89 20.12 5.45
N TRP A 104 -14.64 20.47 4.18
CA TRP A 104 -14.71 21.86 3.75
C TRP A 104 -16.15 22.38 3.71
N SER A 105 -17.14 21.52 3.41
CA SER A 105 -18.57 21.87 3.56
C SER A 105 -18.89 22.20 5.02
N ALA A 106 -18.47 21.34 5.95
CA ALA A 106 -18.68 21.56 7.37
C ALA A 106 -17.97 22.83 7.87
N ALA A 107 -16.79 23.14 7.33
CA ALA A 107 -16.06 24.37 7.66
C ALA A 107 -16.76 25.64 7.19
N LEU A 108 -17.45 25.61 6.03
CA LEU A 108 -18.27 26.72 5.56
C LEU A 108 -19.60 26.86 6.34
N ILE A 109 -20.08 25.78 6.99
CA ILE A 109 -21.30 25.80 7.80
C ILE A 109 -20.99 26.23 9.25
N TYR A 110 -19.98 25.60 9.86
CA TYR A 110 -19.69 25.67 11.30
C TYR A 110 -18.39 26.43 11.62
N GLY A 111 -17.73 26.99 10.60
CA GLY A 111 -16.49 27.74 10.76
C GLY A 111 -15.28 26.88 11.14
N PRO A 112 -14.26 27.50 11.76
CA PRO A 112 -13.01 26.83 12.14
C PRO A 112 -13.22 25.60 13.04
N SER A 113 -14.26 25.57 13.87
CA SER A 113 -14.58 24.43 14.74
C SER A 113 -14.74 23.12 13.95
N ALA A 114 -15.23 23.16 12.72
CA ALA A 114 -15.38 21.96 11.89
C ALA A 114 -14.06 21.27 11.54
N LEU A 115 -12.94 22.00 11.52
CA LEU A 115 -11.63 21.43 11.15
C LEU A 115 -11.15 20.38 12.16
N TRP A 116 -11.69 20.36 13.39
CA TRP A 116 -11.42 19.26 14.33
C TRP A 116 -11.88 17.89 13.83
N LEU A 117 -12.83 17.84 12.90
CA LEU A 117 -13.29 16.60 12.28
C LEU A 117 -12.17 15.86 11.53
N SER A 118 -11.16 16.56 11.02
CA SER A 118 -9.97 15.92 10.42
C SER A 118 -8.85 15.70 11.45
N VAL A 119 -8.66 16.64 12.38
CA VAL A 119 -7.56 16.61 13.37
C VAL A 119 -7.74 15.50 14.41
N VAL A 120 -8.94 15.33 14.98
CA VAL A 120 -9.16 14.35 16.05
C VAL A 120 -8.91 12.91 15.57
N PRO A 121 -9.48 12.43 14.44
CA PRO A 121 -9.24 11.07 13.98
C PRO A 121 -7.77 10.78 13.70
N VAL A 122 -7.03 11.71 13.07
CA VAL A 122 -5.60 11.52 12.80
C VAL A 122 -4.79 11.48 14.09
N THR A 123 -5.13 12.32 15.06
CA THR A 123 -4.48 12.30 16.39
C THR A 123 -4.75 10.98 17.12
N LEU A 124 -5.98 10.48 17.11
CA LEU A 124 -6.34 9.19 17.70
C LEU A 124 -5.60 8.03 17.02
N ARG A 125 -5.55 8.02 15.68
CA ARG A 125 -4.77 7.04 14.91
C ARG A 125 -3.29 7.10 15.27
N MET A 126 -2.71 8.30 15.43
CA MET A 126 -1.33 8.46 15.87
C MET A 126 -1.10 7.91 17.28
N VAL A 127 -2.01 8.14 18.22
CA VAL A 127 -1.91 7.60 19.59
C VAL A 127 -2.03 6.07 19.58
N GLN A 128 -2.96 5.51 18.80
CA GLN A 128 -3.13 4.07 18.64
C GLN A 128 -1.90 3.42 18.01
N ALA A 129 -1.43 3.97 16.88
CA ALA A 129 -0.20 3.53 16.23
C ALA A 129 0.99 3.65 17.18
N GLY A 130 1.13 4.75 17.93
CA GLY A 130 2.19 4.90 18.92
C GLY A 130 2.14 3.86 20.04
N ARG A 131 0.94 3.43 20.46
CA ARG A 131 0.76 2.35 21.46
C ARG A 131 1.13 0.98 20.88
N GLU A 132 0.72 0.70 19.65
CA GLU A 132 1.07 -0.55 18.96
C GLU A 132 2.58 -0.63 18.69
N LEU A 133 3.18 0.45 18.21
CA LEU A 133 4.60 0.53 17.91
C LEU A 133 5.49 0.41 19.15
N ARG A 134 5.05 0.96 20.29
CA ARG A 134 5.73 0.72 21.59
C ARG A 134 5.75 -0.75 21.97
N ARG A 135 4.76 -1.54 21.57
CA ARG A 135 4.76 -3.00 21.81
C ARG A 135 5.71 -3.74 20.87
N LEU A 136 5.95 -3.21 19.67
CA LEU A 136 6.80 -3.81 18.65
C LEU A 136 8.28 -3.38 18.73
N ASN A 137 8.63 -2.48 19.67
CA ASN A 137 9.97 -1.88 19.83
C ASN A 137 10.55 -1.28 18.54
N ASP A 138 9.67 -0.91 17.60
CA ASP A 138 10.06 -0.41 16.30
C ASP A 138 10.01 1.13 16.29
N ASN A 139 11.01 1.76 15.68
CA ASN A 139 11.24 3.20 15.71
C ASN A 139 10.33 3.98 14.72
N VAL A 140 9.16 3.44 14.40
CA VAL A 140 8.23 3.92 13.34
C VAL A 140 7.36 5.10 13.78
N PHE A 141 7.66 5.75 14.92
CA PHE A 141 6.94 6.94 15.39
C PHE A 141 6.91 8.09 14.35
N TRP A 142 7.90 8.14 13.48
CA TRP A 142 8.02 9.18 12.46
C TRP A 142 6.89 9.14 11.44
N GLN A 143 6.39 7.97 11.03
CA GLN A 143 5.30 7.92 10.05
C GLN A 143 4.00 8.55 10.59
N PRO A 144 3.42 8.13 11.74
CA PRO A 144 2.22 8.77 12.26
C PRO A 144 2.42 10.26 12.56
N LEU A 145 3.58 10.64 13.11
CA LEU A 145 3.89 12.05 13.35
C LEU A 145 3.91 12.85 12.05
N SER A 146 4.52 12.31 10.98
CA SER A 146 4.58 12.95 9.67
C SER A 146 3.22 13.19 9.06
N GLN A 147 2.27 12.26 9.28
CA GLN A 147 0.90 12.40 8.80
C GLN A 147 0.16 13.49 9.56
N LEU A 148 0.34 13.54 10.90
CA LEU A 148 -0.24 14.59 11.72
C LEU A 148 0.32 15.98 11.38
N THR A 149 1.65 16.11 11.22
CA THR A 149 2.24 17.41 10.86
C THR A 149 1.88 17.84 9.45
N GLN A 150 1.68 16.92 8.51
CA GLN A 150 1.18 17.26 7.17
C GLN A 150 -0.27 17.73 7.22
N LEU A 151 -1.13 17.03 7.95
CA LEU A 151 -2.52 17.45 8.13
C LEU A 151 -2.59 18.84 8.76
N LEU A 152 -1.89 19.06 9.87
CA LEU A 152 -1.94 20.33 10.59
C LEU A 152 -1.26 21.45 9.80
N GLY A 153 -0.02 21.23 9.38
CA GLY A 153 0.82 22.26 8.77
C GLY A 153 0.66 22.43 7.27
N GLY A 154 0.06 21.48 6.57
CA GLY A 154 -0.23 21.54 5.13
C GLY A 154 -1.68 21.90 4.86
N GLU A 155 -2.62 21.18 5.46
CA GLU A 155 -4.05 21.32 5.15
C GLU A 155 -4.79 22.25 6.12
N THR A 156 -4.59 22.08 7.43
CA THR A 156 -5.36 22.82 8.46
C THR A 156 -4.97 24.28 8.47
N ILE A 157 -3.68 24.62 8.39
CA ILE A 157 -3.24 26.03 8.34
C ILE A 157 -3.80 26.75 7.11
N VAL A 158 -3.77 26.09 5.95
CA VAL A 158 -4.27 26.65 4.69
C VAL A 158 -5.79 26.81 4.77
N SER A 159 -6.49 25.84 5.36
CA SER A 159 -7.93 25.91 5.59
C SER A 159 -8.30 27.06 6.53
N LEU A 160 -7.57 27.26 7.63
CA LEU A 160 -7.76 28.40 8.53
C LEU A 160 -7.53 29.74 7.83
N MET A 161 -6.48 29.84 7.00
CA MET A 161 -6.24 31.03 6.19
C MET A 161 -7.36 31.26 5.17
N GLY A 162 -7.88 30.22 4.54
CA GLY A 162 -9.02 30.29 3.63
C GLY A 162 -10.30 30.75 4.33
N LEU A 163 -10.57 30.22 5.53
CA LEU A 163 -11.71 30.64 6.37
C LEU A 163 -11.56 32.08 6.87
N ALA A 164 -10.34 32.50 7.21
CA ALA A 164 -10.05 33.89 7.56
C ALA A 164 -10.28 34.82 6.38
N LEU A 165 -9.85 34.43 5.17
CA LEU A 165 -10.12 35.17 3.93
C LEU A 165 -11.64 35.24 3.65
N PHE A 166 -12.36 34.13 3.82
CA PHE A 166 -13.82 34.08 3.67
C PHE A 166 -14.51 35.11 4.58
N ARG A 167 -14.16 35.14 5.87
CA ARG A 167 -14.69 36.13 6.83
C ARG A 167 -14.28 37.56 6.48
N ALA A 168 -13.03 37.77 6.06
CA ALA A 168 -12.52 39.10 5.69
C ALA A 168 -13.24 39.69 4.46
N LEU A 169 -13.74 38.84 3.57
CA LEU A 169 -14.54 39.22 2.41
C LEU A 169 -16.03 39.41 2.71
N GLY A 170 -16.42 39.36 4.00
CA GLY A 170 -17.81 39.54 4.42
C GLY A 170 -18.62 38.24 4.52
N GLY A 171 -18.00 37.08 4.30
CA GLY A 171 -18.65 35.78 4.47
C GLY A 171 -19.11 35.53 5.90
N SER A 172 -20.18 34.75 6.06
CA SER A 172 -20.74 34.37 7.35
C SER A 172 -20.87 32.84 7.49
N TYR A 173 -20.91 32.35 8.74
CA TYR A 173 -21.16 30.95 9.06
C TYR A 173 -22.54 30.85 9.72
N PRO A 174 -23.46 30.00 9.24
CA PRO A 174 -23.37 29.23 7.99
C PRO A 174 -23.39 30.14 6.75
N LEU A 175 -22.93 29.61 5.62
CA LEU A 175 -23.03 30.29 4.31
C LEU A 175 -24.48 30.74 4.06
N SER A 176 -24.72 32.02 3.76
CA SER A 176 -26.06 32.61 3.89
C SER A 176 -27.05 32.22 2.79
N GLY A 177 -26.59 31.85 1.59
CA GLY A 177 -27.48 31.44 0.48
C GLY A 177 -26.82 31.49 -0.90
N PHE A 178 -27.64 31.40 -1.95
CA PHE A 178 -27.20 31.39 -3.36
C PHE A 178 -26.87 32.77 -3.94
N ALA A 179 -27.01 33.86 -3.19
CA ALA A 179 -26.72 35.20 -3.69
C ALA A 179 -25.24 35.30 -4.10
N ALA A 180 -24.96 36.08 -5.16
CA ALA A 180 -23.60 36.26 -5.66
C ALA A 180 -22.65 36.83 -4.59
N ASP A 181 -23.18 37.69 -3.71
CA ASP A 181 -22.46 38.32 -2.61
C ASP A 181 -22.04 37.32 -1.53
N ASP A 182 -22.84 36.27 -1.30
CA ASP A 182 -22.52 35.18 -0.37
C ASP A 182 -21.58 34.13 -1.00
N LEU A 183 -21.78 33.86 -2.30
CA LEU A 183 -21.05 32.82 -3.02
C LEU A 183 -19.61 33.23 -3.36
N TYR A 184 -19.39 34.50 -3.72
CA TYR A 184 -18.08 34.99 -4.15
C TYR A 184 -16.98 34.82 -3.08
N PRO A 185 -17.20 35.20 -1.80
CA PRO A 185 -16.26 34.89 -0.72
C PRO A 185 -15.95 33.40 -0.60
N ALA A 186 -16.95 32.54 -0.71
CA ALA A 186 -16.78 31.09 -0.57
C ALA A 186 -15.94 30.50 -1.71
N ILE A 187 -16.16 30.96 -2.95
CA ILE A 187 -15.37 30.56 -4.12
C ILE A 187 -13.92 31.00 -3.98
N LEU A 188 -13.68 32.25 -3.58
CA LEU A 188 -12.31 32.77 -3.40
C LEU A 188 -11.57 32.05 -2.27
N ALA A 189 -12.24 31.82 -1.14
CA ALA A 189 -11.67 31.06 -0.03
C ALA A 189 -11.33 29.62 -0.46
N THR A 190 -12.23 28.97 -1.19
CA THR A 190 -12.00 27.62 -1.72
C THR A 190 -10.83 27.60 -2.70
N GLY A 191 -10.79 28.53 -3.66
CA GLY A 191 -9.65 28.68 -4.58
C GLY A 191 -8.33 28.92 -3.85
N PHE A 192 -8.34 29.77 -2.82
CA PHE A 192 -7.19 30.01 -1.97
C PHE A 192 -6.73 28.73 -1.26
N THR A 193 -7.65 27.93 -0.70
CA THR A 193 -7.28 26.67 -0.05
C THR A 193 -6.68 25.66 -1.01
N ILE A 194 -7.20 25.54 -2.24
CA ILE A 194 -6.63 24.67 -3.27
C ILE A 194 -5.20 25.09 -3.59
N VAL A 195 -4.98 26.38 -3.90
CA VAL A 195 -3.67 26.91 -4.24
C VAL A 195 -2.68 26.78 -3.07
N GLY A 196 -3.13 27.13 -1.86
CA GLY A 196 -2.32 27.01 -0.65
C GLY A 196 -1.90 25.56 -0.36
N THR A 197 -2.81 24.61 -0.55
CA THR A 197 -2.52 23.18 -0.35
C THR A 197 -1.48 22.71 -1.36
N MET A 198 -1.59 23.12 -2.62
CA MET A 198 -0.58 22.82 -3.65
C MET A 198 0.79 23.41 -3.32
N ILE A 199 0.84 24.66 -2.85
CA ILE A 199 2.10 25.30 -2.42
C ILE A 199 2.70 24.53 -1.24
N SER A 200 1.87 24.10 -0.28
CA SER A 200 2.33 23.35 0.90
C SER A 200 2.93 21.98 0.54
N LEU A 201 2.42 21.35 -0.52
CA LEU A 201 2.86 20.04 -0.99
C LEU A 201 4.14 20.12 -1.84
N TYR A 202 4.44 21.29 -2.41
CA TYR A 202 5.57 21.50 -3.32
C TYR A 202 6.94 21.10 -2.76
N PRO A 203 7.33 21.53 -1.54
CA PRO A 203 8.63 21.15 -0.97
C PRO A 203 8.74 19.64 -0.75
N LEU A 204 7.65 18.99 -0.33
CA LEU A 204 7.65 17.55 -0.07
C LEU A 204 7.91 16.75 -1.33
N VAL A 205 7.24 17.11 -2.42
CA VAL A 205 7.42 16.48 -3.74
C VAL A 205 8.80 16.76 -4.30
N GLY A 206 9.33 17.97 -4.08
CA GLY A 206 10.70 18.32 -4.46
C GLY A 206 11.74 17.43 -3.78
N VAL A 207 11.59 17.18 -2.48
CA VAL A 207 12.48 16.28 -1.73
C VAL A 207 12.30 14.82 -2.16
N LEU A 208 11.06 14.38 -2.36
CA LEU A 208 10.75 13.03 -2.87
C LEU A 208 11.45 12.78 -4.21
N ASN A 209 11.32 13.72 -5.15
CA ASN A 209 11.92 13.61 -6.48
C ASN A 209 13.45 13.64 -6.44
N ALA A 210 14.04 14.49 -5.59
CA ALA A 210 15.48 14.55 -5.44
C ALA A 210 16.05 13.24 -4.90
N TYR A 211 15.34 12.60 -3.97
CA TYR A 211 15.84 11.43 -3.26
C TYR A 211 15.57 10.11 -3.98
N ILE A 212 14.40 9.95 -4.61
CA ILE A 212 14.09 8.72 -5.35
C ILE A 212 14.86 8.70 -6.68
N GLY A 213 15.18 9.86 -7.27
CA GLY A 213 15.97 9.95 -8.50
C GLY A 213 15.32 9.35 -9.76
N SER A 214 14.18 8.67 -9.62
CA SER A 214 13.48 7.94 -10.70
C SER A 214 12.38 8.73 -11.38
N VAL A 215 11.93 9.84 -10.79
CA VAL A 215 10.79 10.60 -11.32
C VAL A 215 11.31 11.71 -12.24
N ASP A 216 11.22 11.49 -13.55
CA ASP A 216 11.50 12.53 -14.53
C ASP A 216 10.62 13.78 -14.32
N LYS A 217 11.14 14.94 -14.69
CA LYS A 217 10.43 16.23 -14.62
C LYS A 217 9.10 16.19 -15.36
N ALA A 218 8.98 15.43 -16.45
CA ALA A 218 7.72 15.27 -17.16
C ALA A 218 6.68 14.52 -16.33
N SER A 219 7.05 13.44 -15.65
CA SER A 219 6.17 12.68 -14.76
C SER A 219 5.74 13.50 -13.54
N THR A 220 6.67 14.23 -12.93
CA THR A 220 6.36 15.17 -11.84
C THR A 220 5.33 16.22 -12.27
N ARG A 221 5.51 16.82 -13.46
CA ARG A 221 4.59 17.82 -13.99
C ARG A 221 3.22 17.22 -14.34
N ARG A 222 3.16 15.99 -14.88
CA ARG A 222 1.90 15.27 -15.10
C ARG A 222 1.17 15.01 -13.79
N TRP A 223 1.91 14.59 -12.77
CA TRP A 223 1.36 14.40 -11.42
C TRP A 223 0.78 15.69 -10.85
N TRP A 224 1.52 16.80 -10.91
CA TRP A 224 1.02 18.11 -10.48
C TRP A 224 -0.25 18.54 -11.21
N ARG A 225 -0.29 18.38 -12.54
CA ARG A 225 -1.48 18.68 -13.34
C ARG A 225 -2.66 17.81 -12.93
N PHE A 226 -2.43 16.53 -12.69
CA PHE A 226 -3.46 15.60 -12.26
C PHE A 226 -4.02 15.97 -10.88
N VAL A 227 -3.16 16.18 -9.88
CA VAL A 227 -3.57 16.56 -8.52
C VAL A 227 -4.33 17.89 -8.56
N TRP A 228 -3.82 18.87 -9.31
CA TRP A 228 -4.46 20.17 -9.46
C TRP A 228 -5.85 20.07 -10.10
N LEU A 229 -5.97 19.30 -11.19
CA LEU A 229 -7.25 19.07 -11.88
C LEU A 229 -8.25 18.34 -10.97
N MET A 230 -7.79 17.34 -10.21
CA MET A 230 -8.63 16.65 -9.22
C MET A 230 -9.13 17.60 -8.14
N MET A 231 -8.27 18.45 -7.57
CA MET A 231 -8.69 19.40 -6.54
C MET A 231 -9.68 20.44 -7.08
N ILE A 232 -9.46 20.97 -8.28
CA ILE A 232 -10.40 21.91 -8.91
C ILE A 232 -11.72 21.24 -9.26
N LEU A 233 -11.70 19.97 -9.65
CA LEU A 233 -12.93 19.25 -9.97
C LEU A 233 -13.74 18.93 -8.71
N ILE A 234 -13.08 18.49 -7.64
CA ILE A 234 -13.74 17.93 -6.46
C ILE A 234 -14.10 19.00 -5.43
N THR A 235 -13.18 19.93 -5.13
CA THR A 235 -13.33 20.85 -3.99
C THR A 235 -14.54 21.78 -4.13
N PRO A 236 -14.92 22.31 -5.32
CA PRO A 236 -16.09 23.18 -5.44
C PRO A 236 -17.41 22.53 -5.00
N PHE A 237 -17.51 21.20 -5.03
CA PHE A 237 -18.70 20.50 -4.54
C PHE A 237 -18.96 20.75 -3.04
N SER A 238 -17.94 21.10 -2.27
CA SER A 238 -18.10 21.46 -0.86
C SER A 238 -18.98 22.70 -0.64
N ILE A 239 -18.93 23.67 -1.56
CA ILE A 239 -19.77 24.87 -1.50
C ILE A 239 -21.22 24.45 -1.70
N LEU A 240 -21.49 23.51 -2.62
CA LEU A 240 -22.83 22.93 -2.78
C LEU A 240 -23.29 22.23 -1.51
N GLY A 241 -22.40 21.49 -0.83
CA GLY A 241 -22.70 20.90 0.48
C GLY A 241 -23.13 21.95 1.50
N ALA A 242 -22.38 23.06 1.61
CA ALA A 242 -22.73 24.16 2.49
C ALA A 242 -24.08 24.82 2.13
N LEU A 243 -24.34 25.02 0.84
CA LEU A 243 -25.60 25.60 0.34
C LEU A 243 -26.81 24.70 0.60
N THR A 244 -26.65 23.37 0.53
CA THR A 244 -27.75 22.44 0.86
C THR A 244 -28.16 22.53 2.33
N TYR A 245 -27.24 22.92 3.21
CA TYR A 245 -27.54 23.16 4.63
C TYR A 245 -28.30 24.47 4.83
N SER A 246 -27.87 25.55 4.17
CA SER A 246 -28.43 26.90 4.37
C SER A 246 -29.83 27.08 3.81
N GLU A 247 -30.12 26.50 2.65
CA GLU A 247 -31.39 26.68 1.92
C GLU A 247 -32.40 25.58 2.23
N GLY A 248 -31.89 24.43 2.67
CA GLY A 248 -32.69 23.27 2.99
C GLY A 248 -32.86 23.11 4.49
N ASN A 249 -32.20 22.08 5.01
CA ASN A 249 -32.10 21.79 6.42
C ASN A 249 -30.93 20.83 6.65
N THR A 250 -30.66 20.53 7.91
CA THR A 250 -29.63 19.57 8.30
C THR A 250 -29.82 18.19 7.66
N GLY A 251 -31.06 17.75 7.44
CA GLY A 251 -31.36 16.46 6.80
C GLY A 251 -30.91 16.38 5.34
N LEU A 252 -31.14 17.43 4.55
CA LEU A 252 -30.68 17.51 3.16
C LEU A 252 -29.15 17.53 3.06
N PHE A 253 -28.49 18.25 3.96
CA PHE A 253 -27.03 18.22 4.07
C PHE A 253 -26.50 16.83 4.43
N LEU A 254 -27.11 16.13 5.39
CA LEU A 254 -26.71 14.77 5.75
C LEU A 254 -26.96 13.77 4.60
N PHE A 255 -28.05 13.93 3.85
CA PHE A 255 -28.30 13.15 2.64
C PHE A 255 -27.20 13.38 1.58
N TYR A 256 -26.80 14.64 1.38
CA TYR A 256 -25.67 14.99 0.52
C TYR A 256 -24.36 14.29 0.98
N VAL A 257 -24.06 14.33 2.28
CA VAL A 257 -22.88 13.66 2.85
C VAL A 257 -22.93 12.14 2.62
N VAL A 258 -24.09 11.49 2.79
CA VAL A 258 -24.26 10.07 2.48
C VAL A 258 -23.96 9.80 0.99
N GLY A 259 -24.42 10.67 0.09
CA GLY A 259 -24.11 10.58 -1.34
C GLY A 259 -22.59 10.65 -1.61
N ILE A 260 -21.87 11.57 -0.97
CA ILE A 260 -20.41 11.66 -1.09
C ILE A 260 -19.71 10.40 -0.56
N VAL A 261 -20.15 9.88 0.59
CA VAL A 261 -19.62 8.64 1.16
C VAL A 261 -19.82 7.47 0.20
N LEU A 262 -21.03 7.30 -0.35
CA LEU A 262 -21.33 6.25 -1.33
C LEU A 262 -20.49 6.40 -2.61
N GLY A 263 -20.32 7.63 -3.10
CA GLY A 263 -19.44 7.95 -4.22
C GLY A 263 -17.99 7.51 -3.95
N ASN A 264 -17.47 7.82 -2.75
CA ASN A 264 -16.14 7.40 -2.33
C ASN A 264 -16.00 5.87 -2.28
N PHE A 265 -17.00 5.16 -1.76
CA PHE A 265 -17.03 3.69 -1.77
C PHE A 265 -17.00 3.11 -3.18
N LEU A 266 -17.80 3.66 -4.10
CA LEU A 266 -17.82 3.23 -5.49
C LEU A 266 -16.44 3.42 -6.14
N THR A 267 -15.83 4.60 -5.96
CA THR A 267 -14.48 4.89 -6.48
C THR A 267 -13.44 3.94 -5.86
N TYR A 268 -13.54 3.65 -4.56
CA TYR A 268 -12.69 2.67 -3.89
C TYR A 268 -12.81 1.29 -4.51
N TYR A 269 -14.02 0.76 -4.68
CA TYR A 269 -14.22 -0.57 -5.27
C TYR A 269 -13.74 -0.66 -6.72
N LEU A 270 -13.98 0.38 -7.52
CA LEU A 270 -13.49 0.45 -8.90
C LEU A 270 -11.95 0.49 -8.95
N SER A 271 -11.34 1.28 -8.07
CA SER A 271 -9.88 1.36 -7.93
C SER A 271 -9.28 0.02 -7.53
N GLU A 272 -9.81 -0.62 -6.48
CA GLU A 272 -9.35 -1.91 -5.99
C GLU A 272 -9.49 -3.02 -7.05
N THR A 273 -10.61 -3.02 -7.79
CA THR A 273 -10.84 -3.96 -8.88
C THR A 273 -9.82 -3.75 -10.01
N ASN A 274 -9.49 -2.50 -10.34
CA ASN A 274 -8.48 -2.17 -11.35
C ASN A 274 -7.07 -2.59 -10.90
N ILE A 275 -6.70 -2.36 -9.63
CA ILE A 275 -5.43 -2.84 -9.05
C ILE A 275 -5.33 -4.35 -9.20
N ARG A 276 -6.35 -5.09 -8.75
CA ARG A 276 -6.36 -6.55 -8.81
C ARG A 276 -6.31 -7.06 -10.24
N SER A 277 -7.03 -6.42 -11.16
CA SER A 277 -6.98 -6.77 -12.58
C SER A 277 -5.58 -6.58 -13.15
N ARG A 278 -4.93 -5.43 -12.90
CA ARG A 278 -3.57 -5.15 -13.37
C ARG A 278 -2.55 -6.10 -12.78
N GLN A 279 -2.66 -6.39 -11.48
CA GLN A 279 -1.79 -7.32 -10.80
C GLN A 279 -1.94 -8.73 -11.41
N ARG A 280 -3.17 -9.22 -11.58
CA ARG A 280 -3.42 -10.53 -12.21
C ARG A 280 -2.91 -10.60 -13.65
N THR A 281 -3.08 -9.55 -14.44
CA THR A 281 -2.52 -9.51 -15.79
C THR A 281 -0.99 -9.59 -15.77
N ARG A 282 -0.32 -8.84 -14.87
CA ARG A 282 1.14 -8.92 -14.71
C ARG A 282 1.59 -10.32 -14.27
N GLU A 283 0.92 -10.89 -13.28
CA GLU A 283 1.20 -12.25 -12.80
C GLU A 283 1.03 -13.29 -13.91
N MET A 284 -0.06 -13.21 -14.67
CA MET A 284 -0.34 -14.13 -15.79
C MET A 284 0.70 -13.99 -16.91
N THR A 285 1.03 -12.76 -17.33
CA THR A 285 2.06 -12.53 -18.36
C THR A 285 3.44 -13.04 -17.90
N GLN A 286 3.78 -12.87 -16.63
CA GLN A 286 5.05 -13.36 -16.09
C GLN A 286 5.06 -14.89 -15.92
N LEU A 287 3.92 -15.51 -15.56
CA LEU A 287 3.77 -16.96 -15.54
C LEU A 287 3.83 -17.58 -16.94
N GLU A 288 3.25 -16.92 -17.94
CA GLU A 288 3.36 -17.33 -19.35
C GLU A 288 4.80 -17.26 -19.84
N ALA A 289 5.49 -16.15 -19.57
CA ALA A 289 6.89 -15.95 -19.95
C ALA A 289 7.83 -16.94 -19.22
N LEU A 290 7.59 -17.21 -17.93
CA LEU A 290 8.32 -18.25 -17.19
C LEU A 290 8.05 -19.63 -17.79
N GLY A 291 6.80 -19.96 -18.09
CA GLY A 291 6.42 -21.21 -18.73
C GLY A 291 7.15 -21.40 -20.06
N GLU A 292 7.13 -20.40 -20.93
CA GLU A 292 7.85 -20.41 -22.21
C GLU A 292 9.37 -20.57 -22.03
N ALA A 293 9.96 -19.86 -21.06
CA ALA A 293 11.39 -19.98 -20.77
C ALA A 293 11.77 -21.36 -20.24
N ILE A 294 10.92 -21.99 -19.41
CA ILE A 294 11.09 -23.38 -18.98
C ILE A 294 10.99 -24.33 -20.18
N LEU A 295 10.08 -24.08 -21.13
CA LEU A 295 9.92 -24.90 -22.32
C LEU A 295 11.13 -24.84 -23.26
N GLN A 296 11.74 -23.66 -23.39
CA GLN A 296 12.91 -23.41 -24.23
C GLN A 296 14.24 -23.75 -23.55
N GLY A 297 14.23 -23.90 -22.22
CA GLY A 297 15.41 -24.24 -21.44
C GLY A 297 15.92 -25.67 -21.66
N PRO A 298 17.14 -25.97 -21.19
CA PRO A 298 17.68 -27.32 -21.19
C PRO A 298 16.73 -28.33 -20.53
N PRO A 299 16.57 -29.54 -21.09
CA PRO A 299 15.66 -30.54 -20.55
C PRO A 299 16.09 -31.05 -19.17
N ASP A 300 17.35 -30.87 -18.77
CA ASP A 300 17.92 -31.31 -17.49
C ASP A 300 17.58 -30.42 -16.28
N SER A 301 16.74 -29.39 -16.45
CA SER A 301 16.35 -28.40 -15.44
C SER A 301 17.50 -27.57 -14.84
N SER A 302 18.71 -27.64 -15.41
CA SER A 302 19.89 -26.90 -14.92
C SER A 302 19.69 -25.37 -14.91
N ALA A 303 18.86 -24.85 -15.83
CA ALA A 303 18.52 -23.43 -15.92
C ALA A 303 17.39 -22.99 -14.97
N LEU A 304 16.66 -23.92 -14.34
CA LEU A 304 15.49 -23.62 -13.52
C LEU A 304 15.80 -22.63 -12.37
N PRO A 305 16.91 -22.77 -11.62
CA PRO A 305 17.31 -21.81 -10.59
C PRO A 305 17.41 -20.36 -11.09
N GLU A 306 18.04 -20.16 -12.25
CA GLU A 306 18.26 -18.83 -12.84
C GLU A 306 16.95 -18.22 -13.37
N LEU A 307 16.11 -19.06 -14.01
CA LEU A 307 14.79 -18.66 -14.47
C LEU A 307 13.90 -18.24 -13.29
N LEU A 308 13.84 -19.05 -12.23
CA LEU A 308 13.04 -18.71 -11.04
C LEU A 308 13.54 -17.42 -10.38
N THR A 309 14.85 -17.24 -10.25
CA THR A 309 15.42 -16.00 -9.71
C THR A 309 14.99 -14.77 -10.51
N THR A 310 14.96 -14.88 -11.83
CA THR A 310 14.61 -13.77 -12.73
C THR A 310 13.12 -13.45 -12.70
N TYR A 311 12.25 -14.45 -12.84
CA TYR A 311 10.80 -14.25 -13.01
C TYR A 311 10.07 -14.07 -11.68
N VAL A 312 10.44 -14.78 -10.62
CA VAL A 312 9.80 -14.64 -9.29
C VAL A 312 10.03 -13.25 -8.72
N ALA A 313 11.25 -12.70 -8.90
CA ALA A 313 11.57 -11.35 -8.45
C ALA A 313 10.72 -10.28 -9.16
N GLN A 314 10.45 -10.45 -10.45
CA GLN A 314 9.60 -9.54 -11.23
C GLN A 314 8.11 -9.67 -10.89
N MET A 315 7.65 -10.89 -10.59
CA MET A 315 6.26 -11.17 -10.26
C MET A 315 5.89 -10.63 -8.87
N TYR A 316 6.82 -10.69 -7.92
CA TYR A 316 6.58 -10.36 -6.51
C TYR A 316 7.57 -9.35 -5.92
N PRO A 317 7.80 -8.17 -6.54
CA PRO A 317 8.91 -7.28 -6.17
C PRO A 317 8.84 -6.72 -4.75
N ASN A 318 7.65 -6.69 -4.15
CA ASN A 318 7.39 -6.12 -2.82
C ASN A 318 6.98 -7.18 -1.79
N TYR A 319 7.05 -8.47 -2.12
CA TYR A 319 6.67 -9.54 -1.22
C TYR A 319 7.87 -10.40 -0.87
N HIS A 320 7.94 -10.80 0.40
CA HIS A 320 8.88 -11.81 0.87
C HIS A 320 8.41 -13.17 0.34
N CYS A 321 8.93 -13.55 -0.82
CA CYS A 321 8.68 -14.83 -1.45
C CYS A 321 9.94 -15.68 -1.34
N GLU A 322 9.80 -16.88 -0.78
CA GLU A 322 10.86 -17.89 -0.77
C GLU A 322 10.41 -19.12 -1.54
N VAL A 323 11.30 -19.65 -2.38
CA VAL A 323 11.08 -20.93 -3.07
C VAL A 323 12.17 -21.88 -2.62
N ARG A 324 11.80 -23.01 -2.04
CA ARG A 324 12.73 -24.07 -1.64
C ARG A 324 12.37 -25.36 -2.35
N LEU A 325 13.35 -25.97 -3.01
CA LEU A 325 13.25 -27.32 -3.54
C LEU A 325 13.97 -28.26 -2.57
N PHE A 326 13.34 -29.40 -2.26
CA PHE A 326 13.92 -30.36 -1.33
C PHE A 326 14.79 -31.34 -2.09
N PRO A 327 16.09 -31.47 -1.76
CA PRO A 327 16.96 -32.41 -2.45
C PRO A 327 16.46 -33.83 -2.25
N ARG A 328 16.37 -34.59 -3.33
CA ARG A 328 15.98 -36.00 -3.34
C ARG A 328 16.88 -36.77 -4.30
N GLU A 329 17.19 -38.01 -3.93
CA GLU A 329 17.95 -38.92 -4.80
C GLU A 329 17.09 -39.44 -5.95
N GLN A 330 15.80 -39.72 -5.67
CA GLN A 330 14.82 -40.14 -6.66
C GLN A 330 13.46 -39.50 -6.34
N PRO A 331 12.94 -38.64 -7.21
CA PRO A 331 13.63 -38.08 -8.40
C PRO A 331 14.76 -37.08 -8.05
N PRO A 332 15.78 -36.90 -8.92
CA PRO A 332 16.84 -35.92 -8.70
C PRO A 332 16.27 -34.50 -8.73
N VAL A 333 16.21 -33.86 -7.56
CA VAL A 333 15.79 -32.47 -7.40
C VAL A 333 17.01 -31.66 -6.95
N PRO A 334 17.38 -30.55 -7.64
CA PRO A 334 18.50 -29.73 -7.21
C PRO A 334 18.20 -29.07 -5.86
N ASP A 335 19.19 -29.04 -4.97
CA ASP A 335 19.11 -28.22 -3.76
C ASP A 335 19.07 -26.75 -4.19
N PHE A 336 17.90 -26.14 -4.07
CA PHE A 336 17.65 -24.78 -4.53
C PHE A 336 16.86 -24.03 -3.48
N HIS A 337 17.36 -22.85 -3.15
CA HIS A 337 16.72 -21.93 -2.24
C HIS A 337 16.81 -20.50 -2.79
N LEU A 338 15.66 -19.96 -3.17
CA LEU A 338 15.50 -18.58 -3.60
C LEU A 338 14.85 -17.76 -2.50
N VAL A 339 15.42 -16.60 -2.22
CA VAL A 339 14.83 -15.58 -1.36
C VAL A 339 14.76 -14.28 -2.16
N ASN A 340 13.54 -13.79 -2.44
CA ASN A 340 13.35 -12.63 -3.30
C ASN A 340 13.82 -11.31 -2.65
N VAL A 341 13.62 -11.15 -1.34
CA VAL A 341 14.03 -9.94 -0.61
C VAL A 341 15.14 -10.28 0.37
N SER A 342 16.35 -9.79 0.08
CA SER A 342 17.54 -10.04 0.88
C SER A 342 17.41 -9.48 2.31
N GLY A 343 17.71 -10.32 3.31
CA GLY A 343 18.01 -9.86 4.67
C GLY A 343 17.01 -10.22 5.77
N ILE A 344 15.90 -10.89 5.47
CA ILE A 344 14.99 -11.47 6.47
C ILE A 344 14.82 -12.95 6.13
N ARG A 345 15.20 -13.85 7.04
CA ARG A 345 14.77 -15.25 6.92
C ARG A 345 13.27 -15.29 7.18
N THR A 346 12.52 -15.82 6.23
CA THR A 346 11.07 -15.90 6.36
C THR A 346 10.71 -17.08 7.24
N VAL A 347 11.39 -18.22 7.10
CA VAL A 347 11.06 -19.47 7.82
C VAL A 347 12.29 -20.22 8.35
N THR A 348 12.10 -20.99 9.43
CA THR A 348 13.14 -21.85 10.03
C THR A 348 13.26 -23.19 9.31
N ASP A 349 14.33 -23.94 9.56
CA ASP A 349 14.45 -25.32 9.03
C ASP A 349 13.36 -26.25 9.60
N ASP A 350 12.99 -26.09 10.88
CA ASP A 350 11.86 -26.83 11.49
C ASP A 350 10.52 -26.53 10.80
N PHE A 351 10.34 -25.31 10.27
CA PHE A 351 9.16 -24.96 9.49
C PHE A 351 9.10 -25.78 8.21
N TRP A 352 10.20 -25.90 7.48
CA TRP A 352 10.25 -26.67 6.24
C TRP A 352 9.92 -28.14 6.45
N GLN A 353 10.34 -28.72 7.58
CA GLN A 353 9.94 -30.08 7.95
C GLN A 353 8.42 -30.22 8.10
N ARG A 354 7.76 -29.24 8.77
CA ARG A 354 6.30 -29.21 8.87
C ARG A 354 5.60 -29.07 7.52
N VAL A 355 6.19 -28.35 6.57
CA VAL A 355 5.65 -28.20 5.21
C VAL A 355 5.68 -29.53 4.44
N ILE A 356 6.74 -30.31 4.60
CA ILE A 356 6.87 -31.63 3.97
C ILE A 356 5.76 -32.56 4.45
N GLU A 357 5.53 -32.59 5.77
CA GLU A 357 4.58 -33.46 6.46
C GLU A 357 3.11 -33.00 6.36
N HIS A 358 2.86 -31.77 5.89
CA HIS A 358 1.51 -31.23 5.80
C HIS A 358 0.67 -32.00 4.75
N ALA A 359 -0.59 -32.31 5.05
CA ALA A 359 -1.45 -33.03 4.09
C ALA A 359 -1.90 -32.13 2.93
N ASP A 360 -2.40 -30.93 3.24
CA ASP A 360 -2.96 -30.02 2.25
C ASP A 360 -1.91 -29.48 1.25
N PRO A 361 -2.32 -29.18 0.00
CA PRO A 361 -1.44 -28.60 -1.02
C PRO A 361 -1.04 -27.15 -0.70
N TYR A 362 -1.77 -26.48 0.19
CA TYR A 362 -1.46 -25.16 0.70
C TYR A 362 -2.03 -24.98 2.11
N PHE A 363 -1.43 -24.07 2.87
CA PHE A 363 -1.99 -23.64 4.15
C PHE A 363 -1.57 -22.19 4.46
N VAL A 364 -2.26 -21.56 5.42
CA VAL A 364 -1.97 -20.21 5.88
C VAL A 364 -1.63 -20.26 7.36
N GLU A 365 -0.47 -19.74 7.75
CA GLU A 365 -0.17 -19.44 9.15
C GLU A 365 -0.53 -17.98 9.46
N PRO A 366 -1.66 -17.72 10.14
CA PRO A 366 -2.05 -16.37 10.49
C PRO A 366 -1.18 -15.79 11.60
N ASN A 367 -0.90 -14.49 11.56
CA ASN A 367 -0.08 -13.79 12.56
C ASN A 367 1.35 -14.40 12.72
N TYR A 368 1.94 -14.81 11.61
CA TYR A 368 3.28 -15.34 11.55
C TYR A 368 4.34 -14.29 11.96
N THR A 369 5.33 -14.76 12.73
CA THR A 369 6.46 -13.96 13.23
C THR A 369 7.74 -14.52 12.63
N PRO A 370 8.40 -13.79 11.71
CA PRO A 370 9.68 -14.22 11.16
C PRO A 370 10.74 -14.40 12.25
N PRO A 371 11.67 -15.37 12.12
CA PRO A 371 12.72 -15.66 13.11
C PRO A 371 13.56 -14.44 13.49
N ASP A 372 13.85 -13.57 12.51
CA ASP A 372 14.69 -12.39 12.68
C ASP A 372 13.88 -11.17 13.18
N MET A 373 12.60 -11.34 13.51
CA MET A 373 11.71 -10.29 13.98
C MET A 373 11.10 -10.61 15.34
N GLN A 374 11.01 -9.58 16.20
CA GLN A 374 10.44 -9.72 17.55
C GLN A 374 8.91 -9.52 17.58
N GLY A 375 8.22 -9.56 16.42
CA GLY A 375 6.79 -9.29 16.34
C GLY A 375 6.11 -9.85 15.10
N VAL A 376 4.79 -10.03 15.23
CA VAL A 376 3.92 -10.51 14.16
C VAL A 376 4.01 -9.56 12.96
N TYR A 377 4.42 -10.09 11.81
CA TYR A 377 4.49 -9.33 10.57
C TYR A 377 3.17 -9.38 9.80
N GLY A 378 2.55 -10.55 9.75
CA GLY A 378 1.29 -10.75 9.03
C GLY A 378 0.97 -12.21 8.84
N ASP A 379 0.49 -12.60 7.67
CA ASP A 379 0.14 -13.99 7.39
C ASP A 379 1.16 -14.60 6.42
N LEU A 380 1.52 -15.85 6.67
CA LEU A 380 2.39 -16.63 5.81
C LEU A 380 1.55 -17.60 4.99
N LEU A 381 1.55 -17.42 3.68
CA LEU A 381 0.95 -18.36 2.74
C LEU A 381 2.00 -19.36 2.30
N VAL A 382 1.68 -20.65 2.40
CA VAL A 382 2.54 -21.74 1.95
C VAL A 382 1.83 -22.51 0.86
N VAL A 383 2.52 -22.76 -0.25
CA VAL A 383 2.06 -23.63 -1.34
C VAL A 383 3.10 -24.71 -1.57
N ARG A 384 2.68 -25.97 -1.50
CA ARG A 384 3.56 -27.12 -1.74
C ARG A 384 3.70 -27.36 -3.24
N ILE A 385 4.91 -27.69 -3.65
CA ILE A 385 5.25 -28.16 -5.00
C ILE A 385 5.14 -29.68 -4.92
N LEU A 386 4.05 -30.21 -5.47
CA LEU A 386 3.74 -31.64 -5.43
C LEU A 386 4.14 -32.29 -6.75
N ASP A 387 4.60 -33.53 -6.69
CA ASP A 387 4.80 -34.34 -7.88
C ASP A 387 3.45 -34.59 -8.58
N ALA A 388 3.42 -34.43 -9.90
CA ALA A 388 2.21 -34.57 -10.71
C ALA A 388 1.81 -36.05 -10.93
N ASN A 389 2.67 -37.00 -10.56
CA ASN A 389 2.41 -38.43 -10.69
C ASN A 389 2.56 -39.12 -9.32
N PRO A 390 1.47 -39.36 -8.57
CA PRO A 390 1.49 -40.50 -7.66
C PRO A 390 1.66 -41.74 -8.55
N ASP A 391 2.70 -42.55 -8.30
CA ASP A 391 3.02 -43.73 -9.11
C ASP A 391 1.76 -44.44 -9.67
N LEU A 392 1.66 -44.55 -11.00
CA LEU A 392 0.62 -45.34 -11.65
C LEU A 392 0.76 -46.85 -11.34
N ASP A 393 1.89 -47.25 -10.76
CA ASP A 393 2.17 -48.60 -10.26
C ASP A 393 2.04 -48.73 -8.73
N ALA A 394 1.70 -47.63 -8.02
CA ALA A 394 1.38 -47.71 -6.60
C ALA A 394 0.02 -48.38 -6.44
N ASN A 395 0.03 -49.49 -5.69
CA ASN A 395 -1.14 -50.24 -5.31
C ASN A 395 -2.27 -49.28 -4.87
N PRO A 396 -3.48 -49.31 -5.47
CA PRO A 396 -4.58 -48.36 -5.21
C PRO A 396 -5.14 -48.41 -3.77
N GLN A 397 -4.52 -49.19 -2.88
CA GLN A 397 -4.82 -49.28 -1.45
C GLN A 397 -3.89 -48.42 -0.57
N THR A 398 -2.86 -47.80 -1.14
CA THR A 398 -1.99 -46.84 -0.46
C THR A 398 -2.37 -45.45 -0.93
N GLU A 399 -3.17 -44.72 -0.16
CA GLU A 399 -3.38 -43.27 -0.32
C GLU A 399 -2.07 -42.52 0.00
N GLU A 400 -1.00 -42.81 -0.72
CA GLU A 400 0.24 -42.05 -0.60
C GLU A 400 0.00 -40.67 -1.19
N SER A 401 -0.04 -39.67 -0.31
CA SER A 401 -0.10 -38.28 -0.70
C SER A 401 1.04 -37.97 -1.68
N PRO A 402 0.77 -37.23 -2.77
CA PRO A 402 1.77 -36.93 -3.78
C PRO A 402 3.02 -36.33 -3.13
N ALA A 403 4.19 -36.82 -3.52
CA ALA A 403 5.42 -36.45 -2.86
C ALA A 403 5.70 -34.95 -2.98
N CYS A 404 6.16 -34.34 -1.89
CA CYS A 404 6.50 -32.92 -1.86
C CYS A 404 7.91 -32.71 -2.42
N LEU A 405 8.00 -32.11 -3.61
CA LEU A 405 9.25 -31.76 -4.30
C LEU A 405 9.87 -30.45 -3.76
N GLY A 406 9.07 -29.63 -3.10
CA GLY A 406 9.46 -28.31 -2.62
C GLY A 406 8.26 -27.52 -2.09
N ALA A 407 8.48 -26.26 -1.76
CA ALA A 407 7.42 -25.35 -1.38
C ALA A 407 7.78 -23.89 -1.67
N ILE A 408 6.72 -23.09 -1.83
CA ILE A 408 6.78 -21.66 -2.02
C ILE A 408 6.12 -21.03 -0.80
N THR A 409 6.83 -20.12 -0.15
CA THR A 409 6.27 -19.31 0.95
C THR A 409 6.15 -17.86 0.52
N MET A 410 5.06 -17.22 0.94
CA MET A 410 4.85 -15.79 0.72
C MET A 410 4.37 -15.15 2.01
N LEU A 411 5.22 -14.31 2.61
CA LEU A 411 4.87 -13.54 3.78
C LEU A 411 4.24 -12.20 3.34
N ARG A 412 3.01 -11.96 3.79
CA ARG A 412 2.26 -10.73 3.49
C ARG A 412 1.91 -9.98 4.76
N HIS A 413 1.98 -8.66 4.70
CA HIS A 413 1.58 -7.81 5.81
C HIS A 413 0.09 -8.00 6.12
N ARG A 414 -0.29 -7.93 7.41
CA ARG A 414 -1.64 -8.17 7.95
C ARG A 414 -2.81 -7.43 7.28
N ALA A 415 -2.51 -6.38 6.52
CA ALA A 415 -3.50 -5.57 5.81
C ALA A 415 -3.85 -6.12 4.42
N ALA A 416 -3.05 -7.05 3.89
CA ALA A 416 -3.24 -7.64 2.57
C ALA A 416 -4.11 -8.90 2.66
N ARG A 417 -4.97 -9.12 1.66
CA ARG A 417 -5.76 -10.36 1.57
C ARG A 417 -4.89 -11.50 1.09
N THR A 418 -4.38 -12.28 2.03
CA THR A 418 -3.37 -13.32 1.83
C THR A 418 -3.74 -14.31 0.71
N LEU A 419 -4.99 -14.75 0.66
CA LEU A 419 -5.51 -15.73 -0.31
C LEU A 419 -5.62 -15.21 -1.75
N ASP A 420 -5.55 -13.90 -2.01
CA ASP A 420 -5.66 -13.37 -3.37
C ASP A 420 -4.50 -13.83 -4.29
N ALA A 421 -3.34 -14.18 -3.70
CA ALA A 421 -2.16 -14.66 -4.42
C ALA A 421 -2.13 -16.18 -4.62
N LEU A 422 -3.03 -16.93 -3.98
CA LEU A 422 -3.02 -18.39 -4.00
C LEU A 422 -3.08 -18.98 -5.42
N PRO A 423 -3.95 -18.53 -6.34
CA PRO A 423 -4.03 -19.10 -7.69
C PRO A 423 -2.73 -18.95 -8.48
N ALA A 424 -2.07 -17.78 -8.37
CA ALA A 424 -0.81 -17.51 -9.04
C ALA A 424 0.33 -18.37 -8.47
N LEU A 425 0.39 -18.52 -7.14
CA LEU A 425 1.37 -19.38 -6.48
C LEU A 425 1.16 -20.87 -6.78
N GLN A 426 -0.09 -21.34 -6.86
CA GLN A 426 -0.39 -22.70 -7.28
C GLN A 426 0.05 -22.96 -8.71
N THR A 427 -0.20 -22.02 -9.62
CA THR A 427 0.24 -22.13 -11.01
C THR A 427 1.77 -22.14 -11.11
N LEU A 428 2.45 -21.28 -10.34
CA LEU A 428 3.91 -21.30 -10.24
C LEU A 428 4.43 -22.65 -9.72
N ALA A 429 3.83 -23.18 -8.65
CA ALA A 429 4.18 -24.49 -8.10
C ALA A 429 4.01 -25.61 -9.15
N SER A 430 2.89 -25.62 -9.89
CA SER A 430 2.66 -26.58 -10.96
C SER A 430 3.67 -26.47 -12.12
N GLN A 431 4.06 -25.25 -12.51
CA GLN A 431 5.08 -25.04 -13.53
C GLN A 431 6.45 -25.57 -13.08
N ILE A 432 6.83 -25.33 -11.82
CA ILE A 432 8.08 -25.88 -11.26
C ILE A 432 8.03 -27.40 -11.22
N ALA A 433 6.95 -27.99 -10.71
CA ALA A 433 6.76 -29.45 -10.69
C ALA A 433 6.87 -30.04 -12.10
N SER A 434 6.24 -29.43 -13.10
CA SER A 434 6.33 -29.88 -14.49
C SER A 434 7.73 -29.77 -15.08
N ALA A 435 8.50 -28.74 -14.72
CA ALA A 435 9.89 -28.56 -15.16
C ALA A 435 10.79 -29.67 -14.59
N ILE A 436 10.66 -29.94 -13.29
CA ILE A 436 11.39 -31.00 -12.60
C ILE A 436 11.04 -32.37 -13.21
N ARG A 437 9.75 -32.64 -13.47
CA ARG A 437 9.32 -33.89 -14.11
C ARG A 437 9.93 -34.09 -15.49
N ARG A 438 10.05 -33.02 -16.28
CA ARG A 438 10.69 -33.10 -17.60
C ARG A 438 12.15 -33.53 -17.51
N ALA A 439 12.88 -33.00 -16.52
CA ALA A 439 14.26 -33.40 -16.28
C ALA A 439 14.39 -34.85 -15.87
N GLN A 440 13.46 -35.36 -15.06
CA GLN A 440 13.41 -36.78 -14.70
C GLN A 440 13.22 -37.66 -15.94
N VAL A 441 12.17 -37.40 -16.73
CA VAL A 441 11.86 -38.20 -17.92
C VAL A 441 13.01 -38.17 -18.92
N HIS A 442 13.69 -37.02 -19.05
CA HIS A 442 14.87 -36.93 -19.90
C HIS A 442 16.04 -37.77 -19.38
N ALA A 443 16.32 -37.73 -18.08
CA ALA A 443 17.36 -38.53 -17.45
C ALA A 443 17.07 -40.05 -17.55
N GLU A 444 15.82 -40.47 -17.32
CA GLU A 444 15.36 -41.85 -17.51
C GLU A 444 15.57 -42.31 -18.96
N THR A 445 15.21 -41.45 -19.93
CA THR A 445 15.39 -41.74 -21.35
C THR A 445 16.87 -41.89 -21.72
N LEU A 446 17.74 -41.01 -21.22
CA LEU A 446 19.19 -41.10 -21.43
C LEU A 446 19.77 -42.38 -20.81
N ALA A 447 19.31 -42.75 -19.62
CA ALA A 447 19.73 -43.99 -18.96
C ALA A 447 19.31 -45.22 -19.77
N HIS A 448 18.07 -45.28 -20.26
CA HIS A 448 17.59 -46.35 -21.13
C HIS A 448 18.37 -46.43 -22.45
N GLN A 449 18.68 -45.28 -23.08
CA GLN A 449 19.51 -45.24 -24.28
C GLN A 449 20.92 -45.76 -24.02
N LYS A 450 21.53 -45.40 -22.89
CA LYS A 450 22.86 -45.89 -22.50
C LYS A 450 22.87 -47.39 -22.29
N VAL A 451 21.90 -47.94 -21.56
CA VAL A 451 21.77 -49.39 -21.34
C VAL A 451 21.54 -50.12 -22.66
N ALA A 452 20.67 -49.60 -23.53
CA ALA A 452 20.43 -50.19 -24.84
C ALA A 452 21.70 -50.19 -25.72
N GLN A 453 22.51 -49.13 -25.63
CA GLN A 453 23.77 -49.04 -26.35
C GLN A 453 24.82 -50.01 -25.80
N GLU A 454 24.95 -50.13 -24.48
CA GLU A 454 25.82 -51.12 -23.83
C GLU A 454 25.44 -52.56 -24.20
N LEU A 455 24.13 -52.87 -24.23
CA LEU A 455 23.63 -54.18 -24.67
C LEU A 455 23.87 -54.45 -26.16
N ALA A 456 23.98 -53.42 -27.01
CA ALA A 456 24.29 -53.59 -28.44
C ALA A 456 25.79 -53.81 -28.71
N PHE A 457 26.66 -53.44 -27.78
CA PHE A 457 28.11 -53.66 -27.85
C PHE A 457 28.59 -54.96 -27.20
N ALA A 458 27.76 -55.57 -26.34
CA ALA A 458 28.00 -56.89 -25.72
C ALA A 458 27.55 -58.03 -26.63
#